data_AF-A0A0D2SYP1-F1
#
_entry.id   AF-A0A0D2SYP1-F1
#
_cell.length_a   1.000
_cell.length_b   1.000
_cell.length_c   1.000
_cell.angle_alpha   90.00
_cell.angle_beta   90.00
_cell.angle_gamma   90.00
#
_symmetry.space_group_name_H-M   'P 1'
#
loop_
_entity.id
_entity.type
_entity.pdbx_description
1 polymer ?
#
loop_
_entity_poly.entity_id
_entity_poly.type
_entity_poly.pdbx_seq_one_letter_code
_entity_poly.pdbx_strand_id
1 'polypeptide(L)'
;EFTGCDDDQVLLAYKNDSIILTRKFQSVFAPNLAILKESGVPESTIIVELVLHPRIFSVKPDKFRGIVEEVKKLGFDPSKRSFLTAVQAFLQLSKSTWERKIDLLKQWGWSNEEVVSAFEKYPKTMMFSEQKISAIMSLFVDKMGWKSSYIAKRPVLLAYNLERRIIPRCLVLQALLSKGLIQKFSLNFLVESTEKKFLQRFVIPYKDPYLLKPYEQKLGLPE
;
A
#
# COMPACT_ATOMS: atom_id res chain seq x y z
N GLU A 1 5.75 32.37 7.68
CA GLU A 1 5.41 31.27 6.76
C GLU A 1 5.73 29.95 7.45
N PHE A 2 4.72 29.23 7.97
CA PHE A 2 4.98 28.11 8.90
C PHE A 2 5.03 26.74 8.22
N THR A 3 4.54 26.61 6.98
CA THR A 3 4.43 25.30 6.29
C THR A 3 5.07 25.26 4.91
N GLY A 4 5.49 26.39 4.33
CA GLY A 4 6.01 26.43 2.95
C GLY A 4 5.01 25.94 1.88
N CYS A 5 3.73 25.79 2.25
CA CYS A 5 2.67 25.35 1.34
C CYS A 5 2.14 26.54 0.53
N ASP A 6 1.81 26.30 -0.74
CA ASP A 6 1.01 27.23 -1.54
C ASP A 6 -0.50 27.12 -1.20
N ASP A 7 -1.29 28.07 -1.70
CA ASP A 7 -2.73 28.15 -1.39
C ASP A 7 -3.51 26.90 -1.86
N ASP A 8 -3.13 26.31 -2.99
CA ASP A 8 -3.77 25.09 -3.52
C ASP A 8 -3.49 23.88 -2.61
N GLN A 9 -2.27 23.76 -2.10
CA GLN A 9 -1.88 22.72 -1.15
C GLN A 9 -2.61 22.87 0.19
N VAL A 10 -2.80 24.10 0.67
CA VAL A 10 -3.57 24.37 1.88
C VAL A 10 -5.05 23.99 1.69
N LEU A 11 -5.65 24.36 0.55
CA LEU A 11 -7.02 23.98 0.20
C LEU A 11 -7.19 22.46 0.08
N LEU A 12 -6.21 21.77 -0.52
CA LEU A 12 -6.24 20.31 -0.63
C LEU A 12 -6.11 19.63 0.74
N ALA A 13 -5.23 20.13 1.61
CA ALA A 13 -5.12 19.65 2.99
C ALA A 13 -6.44 19.82 3.75
N TYR A 14 -7.10 20.99 3.61
CA TYR A 14 -8.42 21.25 4.17
C TYR A 14 -9.48 20.25 3.67
N LYS A 15 -9.51 20.00 2.36
CA LYS A 15 -10.45 19.04 1.77
C LYS A 15 -10.23 17.63 2.30
N ASN A 16 -8.98 17.25 2.58
CA ASN A 16 -8.63 15.94 3.11
C ASN A 16 -8.93 15.83 4.63
N ASP A 17 -8.82 16.92 5.39
CA ASP A 17 -9.27 16.98 6.78
C ASP A 17 -9.58 18.41 7.26
N SER A 18 -10.86 18.72 7.46
CA SER A 18 -11.29 20.04 7.92
C SER A 18 -10.91 20.33 9.39
N ILE A 19 -10.52 19.31 10.17
CA ILE A 19 -10.11 19.45 11.57
C ILE A 19 -8.81 20.27 11.73
N ILE A 20 -8.01 20.38 10.67
CA ILE A 20 -6.79 21.20 10.62
C ILE A 20 -7.09 22.67 10.99
N LEU A 21 -8.29 23.17 10.71
CA LEU A 21 -8.67 24.57 10.98
C LEU A 21 -9.00 24.84 12.46
N THR A 22 -8.99 23.83 13.32
CA THR A 22 -9.27 24.02 14.75
C THR A 22 -8.05 24.57 15.49
N ARG A 23 -8.26 25.23 16.65
CA ARG A 23 -7.18 25.74 17.53
C ARG A 23 -6.14 24.68 17.94
N LYS A 24 -6.39 23.39 17.68
CA LYS A 24 -5.46 22.28 17.88
C LYS A 24 -4.29 22.27 16.89
N PHE A 25 -4.34 23.04 15.80
CA PHE A 25 -3.24 23.12 14.83
C PHE A 25 -1.94 23.58 15.49
N GLN A 26 -1.92 24.76 16.11
CA GLN A 26 -0.70 25.32 16.69
C GLN A 26 -0.16 24.50 17.87
N SER A 27 -1.03 23.91 18.69
CA SER A 27 -0.62 23.15 19.88
C SER A 27 -0.28 21.69 19.61
N VAL A 28 -0.63 21.13 18.44
CA VAL A 28 -0.43 19.70 18.12
C VAL A 28 0.31 19.49 16.79
N PHE A 29 -0.08 20.17 15.71
CA PHE A 29 0.56 19.98 14.40
C PHE A 29 1.97 20.55 14.36
N ALA A 30 2.15 21.79 14.82
CA ALA A 30 3.45 22.46 14.78
C ALA A 30 4.55 21.67 15.51
N PRO A 31 4.34 21.15 16.74
CA PRO A 31 5.30 20.26 17.38
C PRO A 31 5.57 18.97 16.59
N ASN A 32 4.55 18.33 16.00
CA ASN A 32 4.73 17.11 15.22
C ASN A 32 5.53 17.34 13.94
N LEU A 33 5.34 18.48 13.27
CA LEU A 33 6.17 18.90 12.13
C LEU A 33 7.62 19.11 12.57
N ALA A 34 7.85 19.78 13.70
CA ALA A 34 9.18 19.97 14.26
C ALA A 34 9.87 18.64 14.60
N ILE A 35 9.16 17.69 15.21
CA ILE A 35 9.67 16.33 15.49
C ILE A 35 10.18 15.64 14.23
N LEU A 36 9.44 15.73 13.11
CA LEU A 36 9.87 15.12 11.85
C LEU A 36 11.11 15.83 11.27
N LYS A 37 11.15 17.16 11.32
CA LYS A 37 12.32 17.95 10.89
C LYS A 37 13.57 17.61 11.71
N GLU A 38 13.44 17.58 13.04
CA GLU A 38 14.50 17.16 13.98
C GLU A 38 14.98 15.73 13.70
N SER A 39 14.08 14.86 13.25
CA SER A 39 14.38 13.46 12.93
C SER A 39 15.02 13.28 11.56
N GLY A 40 15.27 14.36 10.80
CA GLY A 40 15.92 14.32 9.50
C GLY A 40 14.98 14.02 8.33
N VAL A 41 13.66 14.17 8.50
CA VAL A 41 12.71 14.01 7.39
C VAL A 41 12.78 15.25 6.48
N PRO A 42 12.96 15.08 5.15
CA PRO A 42 13.01 16.20 4.22
C PRO A 42 11.73 17.03 4.25
N GLU A 43 11.85 18.35 4.27
CA GLU A 43 10.72 19.26 4.34
C GLU A 43 9.70 19.06 3.21
N SER A 44 10.19 18.82 1.98
CA SER A 44 9.33 18.49 0.83
C SER A 44 8.50 17.22 1.06
N THR A 45 9.05 16.22 1.74
CA THR A 45 8.36 14.98 2.10
C THR A 45 7.32 15.23 3.20
N ILE A 46 7.63 16.09 4.17
CA ILE A 46 6.70 16.50 5.23
C ILE A 46 5.50 17.24 4.63
N ILE A 47 5.73 18.19 3.70
CA ILE A 47 4.66 18.95 3.04
C ILE A 47 3.71 18.02 2.29
N VAL A 48 4.26 17.10 1.48
CA VAL A 48 3.45 16.10 0.76
C VAL A 48 2.60 15.28 1.73
N GLU A 49 3.17 14.83 2.84
CA GLU A 49 2.43 14.04 3.83
C GLU A 49 1.38 14.87 4.58
N LEU A 50 1.66 16.14 4.88
CA LEU A 50 0.72 17.07 5.50
C LEU A 50 -0.50 17.31 4.62
N VAL A 51 -0.30 17.42 3.31
CA VAL A 51 -1.38 17.62 2.35
C VAL A 51 -2.21 16.35 2.17
N LEU A 52 -1.56 15.19 2.04
CA LEU A 52 -2.24 13.93 1.75
C LEU A 52 -2.88 13.29 2.98
N HIS A 53 -2.24 13.37 4.15
CA HIS A 53 -2.66 12.69 5.37
C HIS A 53 -2.55 13.59 6.62
N PRO A 54 -3.18 14.77 6.62
CA PRO A 54 -3.08 15.74 7.71
C PRO A 54 -3.42 15.17 9.11
N ARG A 55 -4.30 14.17 9.17
CA ARG A 55 -4.71 13.48 10.41
C ARG A 55 -3.55 12.92 11.23
N ILE A 56 -2.44 12.53 10.61
CA ILE A 56 -1.32 11.92 11.34
C ILE A 56 -0.66 12.95 12.29
N PHE A 57 -0.79 14.23 11.98
CA PHE A 57 -0.23 15.34 12.75
C PHE A 57 -1.15 15.81 13.88
N SER A 58 -2.36 15.26 14.00
CA SER A 58 -3.34 15.59 15.06
C SER A 58 -3.14 14.79 16.35
N VAL A 59 -2.01 14.09 16.51
CA VAL A 59 -1.71 13.22 17.66
C VAL A 59 -0.90 13.98 18.70
N LYS A 60 -1.11 13.72 20.00
CA LYS A 60 -0.34 14.35 21.10
C LYS A 60 1.18 14.25 20.82
N PRO A 61 1.95 15.34 20.95
CA PRO A 61 3.36 15.36 20.58
C PRO A 61 4.22 14.29 21.24
N ASP A 62 4.00 13.98 22.52
CA ASP A 62 4.76 12.93 23.22
C ASP A 62 4.53 11.55 22.61
N LYS A 63 3.28 11.23 22.26
CA LYS A 63 2.94 9.97 21.59
C LYS A 63 3.52 9.94 20.19
N PHE A 64 3.45 11.04 19.45
CA PHE A 64 4.01 11.14 18.10
C PHE A 64 5.52 10.94 18.12
N ARG A 65 6.24 11.61 19.04
CA ARG A 65 7.69 11.44 19.23
C ARG A 65 8.04 10.01 19.58
N GLY A 66 7.28 9.37 20.48
CA GLY A 66 7.48 7.95 20.82
C GLY A 66 7.43 7.03 19.60
N ILE A 67 6.44 7.23 18.73
CA ILE A 67 6.27 6.45 17.49
C ILE A 67 7.38 6.74 16.48
N VAL A 68 7.76 8.00 16.30
CA VAL A 68 8.87 8.39 15.42
C VAL A 68 10.18 7.71 15.85
N GLU A 69 10.48 7.70 17.15
CA GLU A 69 11.67 7.01 17.66
C GLU A 69 11.55 5.49 17.57
N GLU A 70 10.36 4.91 17.74
CA GLU A 70 10.13 3.47 17.53
C GLU A 70 10.39 3.07 16.07
N VAL A 71 9.86 3.83 15.11
CA VAL A 71 10.08 3.59 13.67
C VAL A 71 11.56 3.74 13.30
N LYS A 72 12.29 4.68 13.90
CA LYS A 72 13.75 4.80 13.74
C LYS A 72 14.48 3.57 14.29
N LYS A 73 14.09 3.07 15.46
CA LYS A 73 14.67 1.85 16.07
C LYS A 73 14.43 0.60 15.21
N LEU A 74 13.34 0.57 14.45
CA LEU A 74 13.05 -0.47 13.46
C LEU A 74 13.88 -0.32 12.17
N GLY A 75 14.81 0.64 12.10
CA GLY A 75 15.75 0.79 10.99
C GLY A 75 15.19 1.54 9.78
N PHE A 76 14.02 2.16 9.89
CA PHE A 76 13.50 3.02 8.81
C PHE A 76 14.32 4.31 8.74
N ASP A 77 14.80 4.61 7.53
CA ASP A 77 15.56 5.82 7.21
C ASP A 77 14.62 7.04 7.08
N PRO A 78 14.74 8.06 7.95
CA PRO A 78 13.88 9.25 7.93
C PRO A 78 13.91 10.02 6.60
N SER A 79 14.95 9.86 5.78
CA SER A 79 15.04 10.50 4.47
C SER A 79 14.09 9.87 3.42
N LYS A 80 13.58 8.66 3.67
CA LYS A 80 12.75 7.90 2.73
C LYS A 80 11.27 8.01 3.05
N ARG A 81 10.43 8.05 2.01
CA ARG A 81 8.95 8.06 2.16
C ARG A 81 8.38 6.86 2.92
N SER A 82 9.07 5.72 2.91
CA SER A 82 8.68 4.55 3.69
C SER A 82 8.67 4.83 5.20
N PHE A 83 9.51 5.76 5.68
CA PHE A 83 9.51 6.19 7.09
C PHE A 83 8.18 6.78 7.52
N LEU A 84 7.67 7.80 6.81
CA LEU A 84 6.37 8.39 7.13
C LEU A 84 5.22 7.41 6.94
N THR A 85 5.34 6.50 5.97
CA THR A 85 4.35 5.43 5.79
C THR A 85 4.33 4.48 7.00
N ALA A 86 5.49 4.16 7.58
CA ALA A 86 5.57 3.35 8.80
C ALA A 86 5.02 4.12 10.02
N VAL A 87 5.40 5.38 10.20
CA VAL A 87 4.83 6.26 11.25
C VAL A 87 3.31 6.31 11.16
N GLN A 88 2.77 6.49 9.94
CA GLN A 88 1.33 6.47 9.69
C GLN A 88 0.69 5.14 10.11
N ALA A 89 1.30 4.00 9.78
CA ALA A 89 0.78 2.69 10.17
C ALA A 89 0.70 2.50 11.70
N PHE A 90 1.72 2.95 12.44
CA PHE A 90 1.73 2.92 13.91
C PHE A 90 0.71 3.87 14.54
N LEU A 91 0.45 5.03 13.92
CA LEU A 91 -0.52 6.01 14.44
C LEU A 91 -1.98 5.58 14.21
N GLN A 92 -2.27 4.92 13.09
CA GLN A 92 -3.65 4.62 12.67
C GLN A 92 -4.23 3.34 13.26
N LEU A 93 -3.37 2.40 13.67
CA LEU A 93 -3.81 1.08 14.10
C LEU A 93 -3.65 0.93 15.61
N SER A 94 -4.66 0.35 16.28
CA SER A 94 -4.50 -0.06 17.66
C SER A 94 -3.58 -1.27 17.77
N LYS A 95 -3.00 -1.49 18.96
CA LYS A 95 -2.20 -2.69 19.25
C LYS A 95 -2.98 -3.98 18.93
N SER A 96 -4.27 -4.04 19.29
CA SER A 96 -5.10 -5.21 18.99
C SER A 96 -5.33 -5.43 17.50
N THR A 97 -5.46 -4.35 16.71
CA THR A 97 -5.54 -4.46 15.24
C THR A 97 -4.21 -4.93 14.64
N TRP A 98 -3.09 -4.47 15.18
CA TRP A 98 -1.76 -4.96 14.79
C TRP A 98 -1.62 -6.46 15.01
N GLU A 99 -1.94 -6.94 16.21
CA GLU A 99 -1.86 -8.36 16.58
C GLU A 99 -2.74 -9.22 15.66
N ARG A 100 -4.00 -8.84 15.47
CA ARG A 100 -4.92 -9.54 14.54
C ARG A 100 -4.37 -9.64 13.12
N LYS A 101 -3.76 -8.56 12.60
CA LYS A 101 -3.19 -8.57 11.25
C LYS A 101 -1.96 -9.45 11.15
N ILE A 102 -1.11 -9.45 12.17
CA ILE A 102 0.06 -10.34 12.24
C ILE A 102 -0.41 -11.80 12.27
N ASP A 103 -1.40 -12.12 13.11
CA ASP A 103 -1.96 -13.47 13.21
C ASP A 103 -2.62 -13.91 11.90
N LEU A 104 -3.32 -13.00 11.21
CA LEU A 104 -3.85 -13.27 9.89
C LEU A 104 -2.74 -13.61 8.87
N LEU A 105 -1.64 -12.85 8.83
CA LEU A 105 -0.52 -13.14 7.94
C LEU A 105 0.14 -14.50 8.27
N LYS A 106 0.23 -14.84 9.56
CA LYS A 106 0.70 -16.16 10.01
C LYS A 106 -0.23 -17.30 9.63
N GLN A 107 -1.55 -17.09 9.65
CA GLN A 107 -2.52 -18.07 9.13
C GLN A 107 -2.32 -18.34 7.65
N TRP A 108 -1.86 -17.34 6.89
CA TRP A 108 -1.42 -17.52 5.50
C TRP A 108 -0.01 -18.12 5.37
N GLY A 109 0.61 -18.56 6.47
CA GLY A 109 1.88 -19.26 6.48
C GLY A 109 3.12 -18.36 6.51
N TRP A 110 2.98 -17.08 6.85
CA TRP A 110 4.15 -16.20 6.99
C TRP A 110 4.85 -16.44 8.33
N SER A 111 6.18 -16.52 8.33
CA SER A 111 6.97 -16.49 9.57
C SER A 111 7.00 -15.10 10.20
N ASN A 112 7.47 -15.00 11.46
CA ASN A 112 7.67 -13.69 12.10
C ASN A 112 8.64 -12.82 11.29
N GLU A 113 9.71 -13.42 10.79
CA GLU A 113 10.75 -12.76 9.99
C GLU A 113 10.18 -12.29 8.64
N GLU A 114 9.30 -13.08 8.03
CA GLU A 114 8.61 -12.70 6.80
C GLU A 114 7.63 -11.53 7.03
N VAL A 115 6.90 -11.51 8.14
CA VAL A 115 6.02 -10.39 8.51
C VAL A 115 6.84 -9.11 8.71
N VAL A 116 7.94 -9.17 9.47
CA VAL A 116 8.83 -8.02 9.71
C VAL A 116 9.44 -7.55 8.39
N SER A 117 10.01 -8.45 7.60
CA SER A 117 10.61 -8.12 6.31
C SER A 117 9.59 -7.52 5.33
N ALA A 118 8.35 -8.01 5.33
CA ALA A 118 7.28 -7.48 4.51
C ALA A 118 6.90 -6.06 4.96
N PHE A 119 6.81 -5.82 6.26
CA PHE A 119 6.53 -4.49 6.80
C PHE A 119 7.63 -3.49 6.45
N GLU A 120 8.90 -3.86 6.60
CA GLU A 120 10.05 -3.03 6.20
C GLU A 120 10.02 -2.66 4.71
N LYS A 121 9.70 -3.63 3.84
CA LYS A 121 9.64 -3.41 2.38
C LYS A 121 8.44 -2.56 1.96
N TYR A 122 7.30 -2.74 2.62
CA TYR A 122 6.07 -2.03 2.26
C TYR A 122 5.15 -1.86 3.48
N PRO A 123 5.35 -0.81 4.30
CA PRO A 123 4.59 -0.61 5.53
C PRO A 123 3.07 -0.51 5.33
N LYS A 124 2.65 0.00 4.17
CA LYS A 124 1.24 0.08 3.74
C LYS A 124 0.49 -1.24 3.80
N THR A 125 1.19 -2.37 3.77
CA THR A 125 0.58 -3.71 3.91
C THR A 125 -0.29 -3.80 5.16
N MET A 126 0.18 -3.23 6.27
CA MET A 126 -0.55 -3.29 7.54
C MET A 126 -1.77 -2.37 7.58
N MET A 127 -1.83 -1.40 6.67
CA MET A 127 -2.97 -0.47 6.56
C MET A 127 -4.13 -1.04 5.73
N PHE A 128 -3.92 -2.12 4.97
CA PHE A 128 -5.01 -2.76 4.23
C PHE A 128 -5.94 -3.51 5.17
N SER A 129 -7.24 -3.55 4.84
CA SER A 129 -8.20 -4.31 5.64
C SER A 129 -7.88 -5.80 5.65
N GLU A 130 -8.24 -6.49 6.74
CA GLU A 130 -8.07 -7.95 6.85
C GLU A 130 -8.80 -8.67 5.71
N GLN A 131 -9.99 -8.19 5.35
CA GLN A 131 -10.79 -8.70 4.23
C GLN A 131 -10.04 -8.59 2.90
N LYS A 132 -9.39 -7.44 2.64
CA LYS A 132 -8.60 -7.26 1.40
C LYS A 132 -7.41 -8.20 1.36
N ILE A 133 -6.68 -8.34 2.47
CA ILE A 133 -5.53 -9.26 2.55
C ILE A 133 -6.00 -10.69 2.29
N SER A 134 -7.02 -11.18 3.01
CA SER A 134 -7.54 -12.54 2.84
C SER A 134 -8.07 -12.81 1.44
N ALA A 135 -8.79 -11.86 0.83
CA ALA A 135 -9.34 -12.04 -0.51
C ALA A 135 -8.23 -12.16 -1.58
N ILE A 136 -7.16 -11.36 -1.47
CA ILE A 136 -6.01 -11.45 -2.38
C ILE A 136 -5.22 -12.74 -2.11
N MET A 137 -4.97 -13.08 -0.85
CA MET A 137 -4.22 -14.28 -0.48
C MET A 137 -4.94 -15.56 -0.90
N SER A 138 -6.27 -15.65 -0.73
CA SER A 138 -7.04 -16.82 -1.19
C SER A 138 -7.01 -16.98 -2.71
N LEU A 139 -7.04 -15.88 -3.46
CA LEU A 139 -6.85 -15.95 -4.91
C LEU A 139 -5.44 -16.44 -5.26
N PHE A 140 -4.40 -15.89 -4.63
CA PHE A 140 -3.01 -16.19 -4.96
C PHE A 140 -2.57 -17.59 -4.51
N VAL A 141 -2.87 -17.96 -3.28
CA VAL A 141 -2.41 -19.19 -2.67
C VAL A 141 -3.36 -20.32 -3.01
N ASP A 142 -4.65 -20.20 -2.67
CA ASP A 142 -5.58 -21.33 -2.80
C ASP A 142 -5.97 -21.57 -4.26
N LYS A 143 -6.34 -20.52 -5.00
CA LYS A 143 -6.85 -20.67 -6.38
C LYS A 143 -5.74 -20.76 -7.43
N MET A 144 -4.67 -19.98 -7.27
CA MET A 144 -3.57 -19.92 -8.24
C MET A 144 -2.38 -20.82 -7.86
N GLY A 145 -2.37 -21.39 -6.65
CA GLY A 145 -1.32 -22.30 -6.19
C GLY A 145 0.03 -21.64 -5.95
N TRP A 146 0.08 -20.32 -5.77
CA TRP A 146 1.35 -19.62 -5.54
C TRP A 146 1.82 -19.77 -4.11
N LYS A 147 3.14 -19.87 -3.93
CA LYS A 147 3.74 -19.97 -2.59
C LYS A 147 3.50 -18.68 -1.81
N SER A 148 2.91 -18.79 -0.62
CA SER A 148 2.66 -17.64 0.26
C SER A 148 3.95 -16.85 0.59
N SER A 149 5.07 -17.55 0.82
CA SER A 149 6.39 -16.94 1.04
C SER A 149 6.90 -16.10 -0.14
N TYR A 150 6.43 -16.35 -1.36
CA TYR A 150 6.72 -15.46 -2.49
C TYR A 150 6.00 -14.12 -2.33
N ILE A 151 4.75 -14.14 -1.87
CA ILE A 151 3.95 -12.93 -1.63
C ILE A 151 4.54 -12.13 -0.47
N ALA A 152 4.99 -12.81 0.59
CA ALA A 152 5.69 -12.18 1.72
C ALA A 152 6.95 -11.42 1.29
N LYS A 153 7.68 -11.96 0.32
CA LYS A 153 8.87 -11.29 -0.26
C LYS A 153 8.53 -10.06 -1.09
N ARG A 154 7.29 -9.93 -1.56
CA ARG A 154 6.82 -8.83 -2.43
C ARG A 154 5.44 -8.30 -1.99
N PRO A 155 5.34 -7.72 -0.79
CA PRO A 155 4.06 -7.33 -0.17
C PRO A 155 3.27 -6.27 -0.94
N VAL A 156 3.92 -5.51 -1.82
CA VAL A 156 3.26 -4.54 -2.72
C VAL A 156 2.20 -5.19 -3.62
N LEU A 157 2.26 -6.50 -3.86
CA LEU A 157 1.22 -7.24 -4.60
C LEU A 157 -0.16 -7.10 -3.95
N LEU A 158 -0.22 -6.94 -2.62
CA LEU A 158 -1.46 -6.73 -1.86
C LEU A 158 -2.05 -5.33 -2.07
N ALA A 159 -1.29 -4.38 -2.63
CA ALA A 159 -1.74 -3.00 -2.82
C ALA A 159 -2.73 -2.84 -3.98
N TYR A 160 -2.62 -3.69 -5.01
CA TYR A 160 -3.41 -3.54 -6.23
C TYR A 160 -4.90 -3.82 -6.01
N ASN A 161 -5.72 -3.30 -6.93
CA ASN A 161 -7.15 -3.53 -6.90
C ASN A 161 -7.46 -4.98 -7.30
N LEU A 162 -8.10 -5.72 -6.38
CA LEU A 162 -8.41 -7.13 -6.58
C LEU A 162 -9.32 -7.33 -7.81
N GLU A 163 -10.40 -6.58 -7.90
CA GLU A 163 -11.42 -6.77 -8.92
C GLU A 163 -11.02 -6.24 -10.29
N ARG A 164 -10.45 -5.04 -10.36
CA ARG A 164 -10.18 -4.34 -11.61
C ARG A 164 -8.84 -4.71 -12.24
N ARG A 165 -7.91 -5.27 -11.45
CA ARG A 165 -6.57 -5.60 -11.94
C ARG A 165 -6.19 -7.06 -11.69
N ILE A 166 -6.24 -7.51 -10.44
CA ILE A 166 -5.68 -8.82 -10.09
C ILE A 166 -6.50 -9.95 -10.74
N ILE A 167 -7.83 -9.97 -10.54
CA ILE A 167 -8.70 -11.02 -11.06
C ILE A 167 -8.64 -11.14 -12.59
N PRO A 168 -8.83 -10.06 -13.39
CA PRO A 168 -8.77 -10.15 -14.85
C PRO A 168 -7.45 -10.73 -15.34
N ARG A 169 -6.34 -10.33 -14.72
CA ARG A 169 -4.99 -10.80 -15.10
C ARG A 169 -4.76 -12.26 -14.73
N CYS A 170 -5.25 -12.71 -13.57
CA CYS A 170 -5.19 -14.12 -13.20
C CYS A 170 -6.02 -15.00 -14.14
N LEU A 171 -7.21 -14.55 -14.56
CA LEU A 171 -8.07 -15.28 -15.50
C LEU A 171 -7.41 -15.45 -16.87
N VAL A 172 -6.83 -14.37 -17.41
CA VAL A 172 -6.03 -14.44 -18.66
C VAL A 172 -4.89 -15.43 -18.49
N LEU A 173 -4.14 -15.35 -17.39
CA LEU A 173 -3.03 -16.26 -17.13
C LEU A 173 -3.49 -17.73 -17.08
N GLN A 174 -4.59 -18.02 -16.37
CA GLN A 174 -5.17 -19.37 -16.31
C GLN A 174 -5.57 -19.88 -17.69
N ALA A 175 -6.21 -19.05 -18.52
CA ALA A 175 -6.60 -19.43 -19.88
C ALA A 175 -5.38 -19.72 -20.78
N LEU A 176 -4.30 -18.95 -20.64
CA LEU A 176 -3.06 -19.21 -21.39
C LEU A 176 -2.37 -20.50 -20.95
N LEU A 177 -2.33 -20.76 -19.63
CA LEU A 177 -1.75 -21.98 -19.06
C LEU A 177 -2.54 -23.22 -19.47
N SER A 178 -3.88 -23.17 -19.42
CA SER A 178 -4.73 -24.31 -19.78
C SER A 178 -4.66 -24.68 -21.26
N LYS A 179 -4.40 -23.68 -22.13
CA LYS A 179 -4.14 -23.89 -23.57
C LYS A 179 -2.69 -24.28 -23.88
N GLY A 180 -1.81 -24.34 -22.87
CA GLY A 180 -0.37 -24.63 -23.07
C GLY A 180 0.39 -23.54 -23.83
N LEU A 181 -0.18 -22.33 -23.96
CA LEU A 181 0.40 -21.22 -24.72
C LEU A 181 1.55 -20.53 -23.99
N ILE A 182 1.62 -20.72 -22.67
CA ILE A 182 2.72 -20.32 -21.81
C ILE A 182 3.01 -21.41 -20.79
N GLN A 183 4.25 -21.47 -20.32
CA GLN A 183 4.67 -22.35 -19.23
C GLN A 183 5.37 -21.60 -18.10
N LYS A 184 5.94 -20.43 -18.40
CA LYS A 184 6.68 -19.60 -17.44
C LYS A 184 6.18 -18.16 -17.52
N PHE A 185 5.98 -17.56 -16.35
CA PHE A 185 5.60 -16.16 -16.21
C PHE A 185 6.25 -15.57 -14.96
N SER A 186 6.35 -14.24 -14.93
CA SER A 186 6.75 -13.51 -13.72
C SER A 186 5.50 -12.97 -13.04
N LEU A 187 5.26 -13.38 -11.80
CA LEU A 187 4.12 -12.90 -11.02
C LEU A 187 4.17 -11.37 -10.85
N ASN A 188 5.35 -10.84 -10.57
CA ASN A 188 5.54 -9.40 -10.41
C ASN A 188 5.17 -8.68 -11.72
N PHE A 189 5.60 -9.19 -12.87
CA PHE A 189 5.22 -8.60 -14.14
C PHE A 189 3.71 -8.71 -14.39
N LEU A 190 3.10 -9.86 -14.07
CA LEU A 190 1.66 -10.05 -14.19
C LEU A 190 0.89 -8.95 -13.46
N VAL A 191 1.19 -8.72 -12.18
CA VAL A 191 0.40 -7.83 -11.32
C VAL A 191 0.81 -6.36 -11.44
N GLU A 192 2.12 -6.08 -11.53
CA GLU A 192 2.65 -4.71 -11.41
C GLU A 192 2.79 -3.99 -12.75
N SER A 193 2.82 -4.71 -13.87
CA SER A 193 2.95 -4.07 -15.18
C SER A 193 1.78 -3.13 -15.47
N THR A 194 2.07 -2.06 -16.20
CA THR A 194 1.04 -1.18 -16.78
C THR A 194 0.10 -1.98 -17.68
N GLU A 195 -1.14 -1.52 -17.86
CA GLU A 195 -2.12 -2.21 -18.70
C GLU A 195 -1.60 -2.48 -20.12
N LYS A 196 -0.99 -1.47 -20.75
CA LYS A 196 -0.34 -1.61 -22.06
C LYS A 196 0.66 -2.77 -22.12
N LYS A 197 1.58 -2.82 -21.15
CA LYS A 197 2.61 -3.89 -21.06
C LYS A 197 1.99 -5.26 -20.79
N PHE A 198 0.95 -5.32 -19.96
CA PHE A 198 0.22 -6.57 -19.71
C PHE A 198 -0.41 -7.10 -20.99
N LEU A 199 -1.20 -6.28 -21.70
CA LEU A 199 -1.90 -6.66 -22.93
C LEU A 199 -0.92 -7.08 -24.02
N GLN A 200 0.16 -6.32 -24.21
CA GLN A 200 1.22 -6.64 -25.17
C GLN A 200 1.89 -7.99 -24.91
N ARG A 201 1.94 -8.43 -23.64
CA ARG A 201 2.60 -9.69 -23.26
C ARG A 201 1.66 -10.89 -23.25
N PHE A 202 0.44 -10.72 -22.72
CA PHE A 202 -0.45 -11.83 -22.38
C PHE A 202 -1.74 -11.88 -23.21
N VAL A 203 -2.04 -10.88 -24.03
CA VAL A 203 -3.32 -10.84 -24.76
C VAL A 203 -3.09 -10.70 -26.27
N ILE A 204 -2.48 -9.61 -26.70
CA ILE A 204 -2.28 -9.26 -28.12
C ILE A 204 -1.58 -10.37 -28.93
N PRO A 205 -0.51 -11.03 -28.44
CA PRO A 205 0.21 -12.04 -29.22
C PRO A 205 -0.63 -13.26 -29.60
N TYR A 206 -1.65 -13.58 -28.80
CA TYR A 206 -2.44 -14.80 -28.97
C TYR A 206 -3.68 -14.60 -29.86
N LYS A 207 -4.02 -13.33 -30.18
CA LYS A 207 -5.15 -12.95 -31.04
C LYS A 207 -6.47 -13.66 -30.68
N ASP A 208 -6.67 -13.89 -29.39
CA ASP A 208 -7.82 -14.62 -28.86
C ASP A 208 -8.80 -13.65 -28.18
N PRO A 209 -9.98 -13.39 -28.78
CA PRO A 209 -10.99 -12.50 -28.20
C PRO A 209 -11.44 -12.92 -26.80
N TYR A 210 -11.38 -14.21 -26.46
CA TYR A 210 -11.77 -14.69 -25.13
C TYR A 210 -10.84 -14.21 -24.01
N LEU A 211 -9.61 -13.80 -24.32
CA LEU A 211 -8.67 -13.22 -23.35
C LEU A 211 -9.01 -11.76 -23.00
N LEU A 212 -9.84 -11.08 -23.79
CA LEU A 212 -10.30 -9.71 -23.53
C LEU A 212 -11.59 -9.66 -22.69
N LYS A 213 -12.39 -10.72 -22.73
CA LYS A 213 -13.66 -10.81 -21.99
C LYS A 213 -13.57 -10.45 -20.50
N PRO A 214 -12.52 -10.83 -19.75
CA PRO A 214 -12.39 -10.43 -18.35
C PRO A 214 -12.29 -8.91 -18.11
N TYR A 215 -11.94 -8.13 -19.14
CA TYR A 215 -11.82 -6.67 -19.10
C TYR A 215 -13.07 -5.96 -19.59
N GLU A 216 -13.76 -6.51 -20.60
CA GLU A 216 -14.98 -5.93 -21.19
C GLU A 216 -16.10 -5.81 -20.15
N GLN A 217 -16.29 -6.83 -19.30
CA GLN A 217 -17.29 -6.82 -18.22
C GLN A 217 -17.01 -5.78 -17.11
N LYS A 218 -15.83 -5.16 -17.06
CA LYS A 218 -15.43 -4.23 -15.98
C LYS A 218 -15.06 -2.83 -16.43
N LEU A 219 -14.88 -2.60 -17.74
CA LEU A 219 -14.54 -1.30 -18.30
C LEU A 219 -15.76 -0.46 -18.71
N GLY A 220 -16.97 -1.02 -18.69
CA GLY A 220 -18.18 -0.29 -19.11
C GLY A 220 -18.09 0.19 -20.57
N LEU A 221 -17.37 -0.55 -21.42
CA LEU A 221 -17.33 -0.28 -22.85
C LEU A 221 -18.65 -0.80 -23.44
N PRO A 222 -19.40 0.02 -24.20
CA PRO A 222 -20.60 -0.43 -24.88
C PRO A 222 -20.24 -1.52 -25.90
N GLU A 223 -21.17 -2.47 -26.06
CA GLU A 223 -21.13 -3.52 -27.08
C GLU A 223 -20.84 -2.99 -28.49
#